data_AF-A0A7S1WG95-F1
#
_entry.id   AF-A0A7S1WG95-F1
#
_cell.length_a   1.000
_cell.length_b   1.000
_cell.length_c   1.000
_cell.angle_alpha   90.00
_cell.angle_beta   90.00
_cell.angle_gamma   90.00
#
_symmetry.space_group_name_H-M   'P 1'
#
loop_
_entity.id
_entity.type
_entity.pdbx_description
1 polymer ?
#
loop_
_entity_poly.entity_id
_entity_poly.type
_entity_poly.pdbx_seq_one_letter_code
_entity_poly.pdbx_strand_id
1 'polypeptide(L)'
;KSKVVLLLLHLFALSYCGIDRCFLGSCCLGILKGVTFAGFGIWHVVDTFIVLTNSLEGQDAIHALGMDARFTPESLEGGKTLGYILVVFMAMQAYVAFNLTRLLASASNRLRMNAGGGG
;
A
#
# COMPACT_ATOMS: atom_id res chain seq x y z
N LYS A 1 14.36 14.38 4.34
CA LYS A 1 14.05 13.35 3.31
C LYS A 1 12.99 13.94 2.35
N SER A 2 12.90 13.48 1.10
CA SER A 2 11.85 13.98 0.19
C SER A 2 10.56 13.18 0.34
N LYS A 3 9.44 13.87 0.58
CA LYS A 3 8.12 13.24 0.74
C LYS A 3 7.60 12.66 -0.58
N VAL A 4 7.98 13.30 -1.68
CA VAL A 4 7.69 12.86 -3.05
C VAL A 4 8.28 11.47 -3.31
N VAL A 5 9.55 11.25 -2.96
CA VAL A 5 10.22 9.95 -3.14
C VAL A 5 9.49 8.85 -2.39
N LEU A 6 9.06 9.13 -1.16
CA LEU A 6 8.33 8.17 -0.35
C LEU A 6 6.99 7.75 -0.96
N LEU A 7 6.24 8.71 -1.52
CA LEU A 7 4.96 8.41 -2.18
C LEU A 7 5.14 7.75 -3.54
N LEU A 8 6.21 8.08 -4.28
CA LEU A 8 6.56 7.36 -5.49
C LEU A 8 6.84 5.88 -5.19
N LEU A 9 7.57 5.57 -4.10
CA LEU A 9 7.79 4.18 -3.67
C LEU A 9 6.47 3.44 -3.38
N HIS A 10 5.47 4.14 -2.83
CA HIS A 10 4.13 3.57 -2.64
C HIS A 10 3.40 3.34 -3.97
N LEU A 11 3.48 4.29 -4.91
CA LEU A 11 2.84 4.17 -6.23
C LEU A 11 3.43 3.05 -7.10
N PHE A 12 4.75 2.84 -7.05
CA PHE A 12 5.40 1.75 -7.78
C PHE A 12 5.21 0.37 -7.13
N ALA A 13 4.38 0.25 -6.09
CA ALA A 13 4.18 -1.00 -5.36
C ALA A 13 5.48 -1.58 -4.74
N LEU A 14 6.54 -0.78 -4.62
CA LEU A 14 7.75 -1.17 -3.87
C LEU A 14 7.48 -1.22 -2.36
N SER A 15 6.39 -0.59 -1.90
CA SER A 15 5.92 -0.65 -0.51
C SER A 15 5.47 -2.03 -0.06
N TYR A 16 5.16 -2.95 -0.98
CA TYR A 16 4.86 -4.34 -0.61
C TYR A 16 6.10 -5.09 -0.11
N CYS A 17 7.29 -4.68 -0.54
CA CYS A 17 8.56 -5.28 -0.13
C CYS A 17 9.17 -4.62 1.14
N GLY A 18 8.48 -3.63 1.74
CA GLY A 18 8.93 -2.96 2.97
C GLY A 18 10.07 -1.93 2.79
N ILE A 19 10.42 -1.61 1.54
CA ILE A 19 11.47 -0.63 1.21
C ILE A 19 11.11 0.78 1.69
N ASP A 20 9.81 1.10 1.69
CA ASP A 20 9.25 2.36 2.20
C ASP A 20 9.54 2.55 3.70
N ARG A 21 9.40 1.49 4.51
CA ARG A 21 9.74 1.53 5.93
C ARG A 21 11.24 1.62 6.18
N CYS A 22 12.07 0.96 5.36
CA CYS A 22 13.52 1.14 5.43
C CYS A 22 13.93 2.59 5.10
N PHE A 23 13.28 3.24 4.13
CA PHE A 23 13.51 4.66 3.82
C PHE A 23 13.09 5.59 4.98
N LEU A 24 12.07 5.20 5.74
CA LEU A 24 11.59 5.89 6.93
C LEU A 24 12.39 5.57 8.21
N GLY A 25 13.45 4.76 8.14
CA GLY A 25 14.29 4.39 9.28
C GLY A 25 13.83 3.16 10.08
N SER A 26 12.73 2.52 9.69
CA SER A 26 12.17 1.33 10.34
C SER A 26 12.48 0.04 9.56
N CYS A 27 13.76 -0.26 9.36
CA CYS A 27 14.11 -1.37 8.47
C CYS A 27 13.84 -2.76 9.08
N CYS A 28 13.87 -2.88 10.41
CA CYS A 28 13.53 -4.14 11.10
C CYS A 28 12.06 -4.55 10.86
N LEU A 29 11.12 -3.60 10.97
CA LEU A 29 9.71 -3.87 10.61
C LEU A 29 9.50 -4.00 9.10
N GLY A 30 10.32 -3.34 8.27
CA GLY A 30 10.32 -3.54 6.82
C GLY A 30 10.67 -4.99 6.43
N ILE A 31 11.69 -5.57 7.04
CA ILE A 31 12.08 -6.98 6.82
C ILE A 31 10.97 -7.91 7.33
N LEU A 32 10.42 -7.66 8.52
CA LEU A 32 9.31 -8.45 9.05
C LEU A 32 8.09 -8.43 8.11
N LYS A 33 7.78 -7.28 7.52
CA LYS A 33 6.73 -7.12 6.51
C LYS A 33 7.03 -7.94 5.26
N GLY A 34 8.27 -7.92 4.76
CA GLY A 34 8.69 -8.74 3.62
C GLY A 34 8.57 -10.24 3.89
N VAL A 35 9.06 -10.70 5.05
CA VAL A 35 9.01 -12.12 5.45
C VAL A 35 7.57 -12.61 5.66
N THR A 36 6.68 -11.74 6.12
CA THR A 36 5.26 -12.08 6.34
C THR A 36 4.39 -11.92 5.08
N PHE A 37 4.99 -11.73 3.89
CA PHE A 37 4.27 -11.41 2.65
C PHE A 37 3.29 -10.25 2.82
N ALA A 38 3.79 -9.14 3.35
CA ALA A 38 3.01 -7.95 3.72
C ALA A 38 1.89 -8.23 4.74
N GLY A 39 1.95 -9.35 5.48
CA GLY A 39 1.01 -9.69 6.55
C GLY A 39 -0.42 -9.82 6.04
N PHE A 40 -0.62 -10.50 4.91
CA PHE A 40 -1.92 -10.57 4.21
C PHE A 40 -2.51 -9.20 3.82
N GLY A 41 -1.64 -8.20 3.61
CA GLY A 41 -2.04 -6.84 3.25
C GLY A 41 -2.31 -5.91 4.44
N ILE A 42 -2.31 -6.42 5.68
CA ILE A 42 -2.51 -5.60 6.89
C ILE A 42 -1.43 -4.51 7.00
N TRP A 43 -0.17 -4.88 6.79
CA TRP A 43 0.94 -3.93 6.86
C TRP A 43 0.84 -2.85 5.78
N HIS A 44 0.34 -3.22 4.60
CA HIS A 44 0.14 -2.25 3.53
C HIS A 44 -0.94 -1.22 3.88
N VAL A 45 -2.05 -1.66 4.48
CA VAL A 45 -3.12 -0.76 4.94
C VAL A 45 -2.64 0.18 6.03
N VAL A 46 -1.96 -0.35 7.06
CA VAL A 46 -1.47 0.44 8.19
C VAL A 46 -0.45 1.50 7.73
N ASP A 47 0.50 1.11 6.86
CA ASP A 47 1.53 2.02 6.35
C ASP A 47 0.96 3.12 5.48
N THR A 48 0.05 2.72 4.58
CA THR A 48 -0.65 3.66 3.72
C THR A 48 -1.45 4.66 4.56
N PHE A 49 -2.12 4.22 5.62
CA PHE A 49 -2.90 5.11 6.48
C PHE A 49 -2.02 6.17 7.16
N ILE A 50 -0.88 5.76 7.75
CA ILE A 50 0.04 6.70 8.43
C ILE A 50 0.65 7.69 7.45
N VAL A 51 1.12 7.20 6.30
CA VAL A 51 1.74 8.03 5.27
C VAL A 51 0.70 8.98 4.65
N LEU A 52 -0.52 8.50 4.43
CA LEU A 52 -1.60 9.27 3.82
C LEU A 52 -2.08 10.39 4.75
N THR A 53 -2.41 10.10 6.01
CA THR A 53 -2.84 11.14 6.96
C THR A 53 -1.78 12.21 7.10
N ASN A 54 -0.53 11.80 7.25
CA ASN A 54 0.61 12.71 7.32
C ASN A 54 0.78 13.55 6.04
N SER A 55 0.55 12.94 4.86
CA SER A 55 0.65 13.66 3.59
C SER A 55 -0.49 14.66 3.41
N LEU A 56 -1.74 14.26 3.68
CA LEU A 56 -2.93 15.09 3.55
C LEU A 56 -2.90 16.27 4.53
N GLU A 57 -2.52 16.04 5.78
CA GLU A 57 -2.35 17.09 6.78
C GLU A 57 -1.16 18.01 6.46
N GLY A 58 -0.22 17.56 5.63
CA GLY A 58 0.98 18.33 5.30
C GLY A 58 1.97 18.41 6.46
N GLN A 59 1.99 17.40 7.32
CA GLN A 59 2.96 17.33 8.40
C GLN A 59 4.37 17.13 7.82
N ASP A 60 5.36 17.74 8.45
CA ASP A 60 6.76 17.69 8.05
C ASP A 60 7.52 16.54 8.70
N ALA A 61 6.90 15.76 9.59
CA ALA A 61 7.52 14.59 10.21
C ALA A 61 6.53 13.44 10.40
N ILE A 62 7.00 12.20 10.24
CA ILE A 62 6.27 10.98 10.63
C ILE A 62 6.99 10.38 11.83
N HIS A 63 6.26 10.19 12.93
CA HIS A 63 6.73 9.46 14.10
C HIS A 63 5.69 8.46 14.59
N ALA A 64 5.60 7.32 13.89
CA ALA A 64 4.59 6.30 14.15
C ALA A 64 5.11 4.90 13.82
N LEU A 65 4.80 3.91 14.67
CA LEU A 65 5.16 2.49 14.48
C LEU A 65 6.64 2.26 14.13
N GLY A 66 7.55 3.01 14.77
CA GLY A 66 9.00 2.89 14.56
C GLY A 66 9.52 3.57 13.29
N MET A 67 8.68 4.30 12.57
CA MET A 67 9.08 5.20 11.48
C MET A 67 9.48 6.54 12.08
N ASP A 68 10.65 7.05 11.69
CA ASP A 68 11.15 8.37 12.08
C ASP A 68 11.77 9.04 10.85
N ALA A 69 10.99 9.96 10.28
CA ALA A 69 11.44 10.74 9.14
C ALA A 69 10.93 12.16 9.21
N ARG A 70 11.84 13.11 9.00
CA ARG A 70 11.55 14.52 8.74
C ARG A 70 11.66 14.81 7.24
N PHE A 71 10.70 15.55 6.72
CA PHE A 71 10.55 15.94 5.34
C PHE A 71 10.89 17.41 5.16
N THR A 72 11.42 17.76 3.98
CA THR A 72 11.68 19.16 3.65
C THR A 72 10.38 19.86 3.28
N PRO A 73 10.17 21.13 3.70
CA PRO A 73 8.93 21.86 3.44
C PRO A 73 8.60 21.98 1.95
N GLU A 74 9.62 22.12 1.11
CA GLU A 74 9.50 22.17 -0.35
C GLU A 74 8.85 20.91 -0.95
N SER A 75 9.00 19.75 -0.29
CA SER A 75 8.41 18.49 -0.77
C SER A 75 6.98 18.24 -0.26
N LEU A 76 6.43 19.12 0.58
CA LEU A 76 5.11 18.94 1.20
C LEU A 76 3.97 19.09 0.19
N GLU A 77 4.00 20.11 -0.67
CA GLU A 77 2.95 20.34 -1.67
C GLU A 77 2.91 19.21 -2.70
N GLY A 78 4.08 18.82 -3.23
CA GLY A 78 4.18 17.65 -4.10
C GLY A 78 3.73 16.36 -3.40
N GLY A 79 4.04 16.22 -2.12
CA GLY A 79 3.56 15.12 -1.27
C GLY A 79 2.03 15.08 -1.15
N LYS A 80 1.37 16.23 -0.93
CA LYS A 80 -0.09 16.32 -0.85
C LYS A 80 -0.76 15.84 -2.14
N THR A 81 -0.30 16.35 -3.28
CA THR A 81 -0.83 15.97 -4.60
C THR A 81 -0.67 14.48 -4.85
N LEU A 82 0.51 13.93 -4.60
CA LEU A 82 0.74 12.49 -4.72
C LEU A 82 -0.07 11.67 -3.71
N GLY A 83 -0.38 12.24 -2.53
CA GLY A 83 -1.26 11.63 -1.54
C GLY A 83 -2.67 11.41 -2.08
N TYR A 84 -3.26 12.41 -2.74
CA TYR A 84 -4.54 12.26 -3.41
C TYR A 84 -4.51 11.21 -4.53
N ILE A 85 -3.43 11.21 -5.33
CA ILE A 85 -3.24 10.21 -6.39
C ILE A 85 -3.18 8.79 -5.79
N LEU A 86 -2.48 8.62 -4.66
CA LEU A 86 -2.39 7.34 -3.96
C LEU A 86 -3.76 6.85 -3.49
N VAL A 87 -4.64 7.73 -3.00
CA VAL A 87 -6.02 7.36 -2.62
C VAL A 87 -6.80 6.82 -3.82
N VAL A 88 -6.75 7.55 -4.95
CA VAL A 88 -7.43 7.14 -6.18
C VAL A 88 -6.90 5.80 -6.67
N PHE A 89 -5.58 5.63 -6.66
CA PHE A 89 -4.93 4.39 -7.05
C PHE A 89 -5.34 3.21 -6.13
N MET A 90 -5.41 3.43 -4.83
CA MET A 90 -5.85 2.42 -3.86
C MET A 90 -7.32 2.03 -4.07
N ALA A 91 -8.19 3.01 -4.32
CA ALA A 91 -9.60 2.75 -4.65
C ALA A 91 -9.73 1.94 -5.95
N MET A 92 -8.92 2.26 -6.97
CA MET A 92 -8.85 1.50 -8.21
C MET A 92 -8.37 0.06 -7.98
N GLN A 93 -7.30 -0.14 -7.20
CA GLN A 93 -6.82 -1.47 -6.84
C GLN A 93 -7.88 -2.30 -6.10
N ALA A 94 -8.58 -1.69 -5.14
CA ALA A 94 -9.67 -2.34 -4.41
C ALA A 94 -10.83 -2.74 -5.34
N TYR A 95 -11.21 -1.85 -6.26
CA TYR A 95 -12.23 -2.14 -7.26
C TYR A 95 -11.83 -3.31 -8.18
N VAL A 96 -10.59 -3.31 -8.70
CA VAL A 96 -10.08 -4.39 -9.55
C VAL A 96 -10.04 -5.71 -8.77
N ALA A 97 -9.52 -5.70 -7.54
CA ALA A 97 -9.45 -6.89 -6.69
C ALA A 97 -10.85 -7.48 -6.41
N PHE A 98 -11.84 -6.62 -6.14
CA PHE A 98 -13.22 -7.04 -5.92
C PHE A 98 -13.83 -7.72 -7.16
N ASN A 99 -13.67 -7.11 -8.34
CA ASN A 99 -14.17 -7.66 -9.59
C ASN A 99 -13.46 -8.98 -9.97
N LEU A 100 -12.14 -9.04 -9.78
CA LEU A 100 -11.36 -10.25 -10.06
C LEU A 100 -11.78 -11.41 -9.15
N THR A 101 -12.00 -11.15 -7.86
CA THR A 101 -12.45 -12.19 -6.91
C THR A 101 -13.81 -12.76 -7.33
N ARG A 102 -14.75 -11.90 -7.78
CA ARG A 102 -16.05 -12.33 -8.30
C ARG A 102 -15.93 -13.16 -9.57
N LEU A 103 -15.03 -12.78 -10.48
CA LEU A 103 -14.77 -13.52 -11.71
C LEU A 103 -14.19 -14.92 -11.40
N LEU A 104 -13.21 -15.00 -10.50
CA LEU A 104 -12.60 -16.28 -10.10
C LEU A 104 -13.62 -17.18 -9.37
N ALA A 105 -14.45 -16.62 -8.49
CA ALA A 105 -15.53 -17.37 -7.85
C ALA A 105 -16.53 -17.91 -8.89
N SER A 106 -16.89 -17.10 -9.88
CA SER A 106 -17.79 -17.50 -10.97
C SER A 106 -17.18 -18.59 -11.86
N ALA A 107 -15.89 -18.47 -12.19
CA ALA A 107 -15.16 -19.47 -12.98
C ALA A 107 -15.03 -20.80 -12.21
N SER A 108 -14.68 -20.75 -10.93
CA SER A 108 -14.62 -21.92 -10.05
C SER A 108 -15.96 -22.66 -9.97
N ASN A 109 -17.07 -21.91 -9.85
CA ASN A 109 -18.40 -22.51 -9.79
C ASN A 109 -18.80 -23.18 -11.12
N ARG A 110 -18.44 -22.58 -12.27
CA ARG A 110 -18.67 -23.18 -13.60
C ARG A 110 -17.89 -24.48 -13.77
N LEU A 111 -16.63 -24.53 -13.34
CA LEU A 111 -15.82 -25.77 -13.40
C LEU A 111 -16.41 -26.88 -12.52
N ARG A 112 -16.90 -26.53 -11.32
CA ARG A 112 -17.58 -27.47 -10.41
C ARG A 112 -18.83 -28.09 -11.02
N MET A 113 -19.66 -27.32 -11.72
CA MET A 113 -20.87 -27.85 -12.37
C MET A 113 -20.54 -28.79 -13.54
N ASN A 114 -19.54 -28.45 -14.35
CA ASN A 114 -19.14 -29.32 -15.47
C ASN A 114 -18.50 -30.64 -15.01
N ALA A 115 -17.84 -30.65 -13.85
CA ALA A 115 -17.23 -31.87 -13.29
C ALA A 115 -18.24 -32.82 -12.62
N GLY A 116 -19.40 -32.33 -12.17
CA GLY A 116 -20.44 -33.13 -11.49
C GLY A 116 -21.52 -33.73 -12.40
N GLY A 117 -21.58 -33.34 -13.68
CA GLY A 117 -22.63 -33.77 -14.62
C GLY A 117 -22.27 -34.95 -15.53
N GLY A 118 -21.18 -35.67 -15.26
CA GLY A 118 -20.68 -36.78 -16.10
C GLY A 118 -20.91 -38.18 -15.51
N GLY A 119 -22.00 -38.39 -14.76
CA GLY A 119 -22.40 -39.68 -14.20
C GLY A 119 -23.56 -40.30 -14.94
#